data_AF-A0A830GUQ6-F1
#
_entry.id   AF-A0A830GUQ6-F1
#
_cell.length_a   1.000
_cell.length_b   1.000
_cell.length_c   1.000
_cell.angle_alpha   90.00
_cell.angle_beta   90.00
_cell.angle_gamma   90.00
#
_symmetry.space_group_name_H-M   'P 1'
#
loop_
_entity.id
_entity.type
_entity.pdbx_description
1 polymer ?
#
loop_
_entity_poly.entity_id
_entity_poly.type
_entity_poly.pdbx_seq_one_letter_code
_entity_poly.pdbx_strand_id
1 'polypeptide(L)'
;MAQVDNEEHTWALIAWVIPLVGGILGLVMKPNSNYVKHWSYLSISFGLFIIVVEVVLGIISIPFIFIPILHLIISVVLGTLIGLGFLVVWIIGILRERSALYWKPAIIYDIARMMGAQ
;
A
#
# COMPACT_ATOMS: atom_id res chain seq x y z
N MET A 1 -0.40 26.91 3.15
CA MET A 1 0.06 25.57 2.76
C MET A 1 1.20 25.78 1.79
N ALA A 2 2.40 25.25 2.05
CA ALA A 2 3.48 25.32 1.06
C ALA A 2 2.99 24.64 -0.21
N GLN A 3 3.11 25.32 -1.34
CA GLN A 3 2.69 24.80 -2.65
C GLN A 3 3.55 23.57 -2.94
N VAL A 4 2.94 22.39 -2.98
CA VAL A 4 3.63 21.15 -3.37
C VAL A 4 4.09 21.33 -4.80
N ASP A 5 5.39 21.17 -5.03
CA ASP A 5 5.96 21.33 -6.35
C ASP A 5 5.52 20.18 -7.29
N ASN A 6 5.47 20.44 -8.59
CA ASN A 6 5.00 19.45 -9.57
C ASN A 6 5.91 18.21 -9.61
N GLU A 7 7.21 18.38 -9.34
CA GLU A 7 8.13 17.25 -9.21
C GLU A 7 7.82 16.41 -7.96
N GLU A 8 7.49 17.04 -6.83
CA GLU A 8 7.10 16.32 -5.61
C GLU A 8 5.82 15.52 -5.81
N HIS A 9 4.84 16.08 -6.50
CA HIS A 9 3.63 15.36 -6.91
C HIS A 9 3.94 14.14 -7.79
N THR A 10 4.86 14.29 -8.73
CA THR A 10 5.24 13.19 -9.62
C THR A 10 5.90 12.05 -8.84
N TRP A 11 6.84 12.37 -7.96
CA TRP A 11 7.53 11.35 -7.15
C TRP A 11 6.62 10.73 -6.08
N ALA A 12 5.72 11.49 -5.46
CA ALA A 12 4.74 10.96 -4.52
C ALA A 12 3.74 10.02 -5.20
N LEU A 13 3.31 10.34 -6.42
CA LEU A 13 2.47 9.45 -7.21
C LEU A 13 3.22 8.16 -7.58
N ILE A 14 4.44 8.27 -8.11
CA ILE A 14 5.28 7.10 -8.44
C ILE A 14 5.44 6.23 -7.19
N ALA A 15 5.65 6.88 -6.05
CA ALA A 15 5.77 6.20 -4.77
C ALA A 15 4.53 5.36 -4.47
N TRP A 16 3.33 5.92 -4.61
CA TRP A 16 2.08 5.22 -4.32
C TRP A 16 1.67 4.18 -5.37
N VAL A 17 1.82 4.49 -6.66
CA VAL A 17 1.36 3.65 -7.78
C VAL A 17 2.09 2.31 -7.81
N ILE A 18 3.36 2.28 -7.40
CA ILE A 18 4.18 1.07 -7.34
C ILE A 18 4.47 0.76 -5.86
N PRO A 19 3.64 -0.06 -5.18
CA PRO A 19 3.88 -0.46 -3.80
C PRO A 19 5.30 -1.01 -3.60
N LEU A 20 5.89 -0.74 -2.44
CA LEU A 20 7.29 -1.06 -2.09
C LEU A 20 8.33 -0.33 -2.94
N VAL A 21 8.52 -0.74 -4.18
CA VAL A 21 9.63 -0.27 -5.03
C VAL A 21 9.50 1.21 -5.33
N GLY A 22 8.30 1.67 -5.69
CA GLY A 22 8.02 3.09 -5.89
C GLY A 22 8.27 3.87 -4.61
N GLY A 23 7.81 3.37 -3.47
CA GLY A 23 8.05 4.01 -2.17
C GLY A 23 9.53 4.17 -1.86
N ILE A 24 10.35 3.13 -2.07
CA ILE A 24 11.80 3.22 -1.91
C ILE A 24 12.40 4.27 -2.86
N LEU A 25 11.98 4.27 -4.14
CA LEU A 25 12.44 5.26 -5.12
C LEU A 25 12.08 6.70 -4.71
N GLY A 26 10.87 6.93 -4.18
CA GLY A 26 10.45 8.24 -3.70
C GLY A 26 11.33 8.75 -2.55
N LEU A 27 11.68 7.88 -1.60
CA LEU A 27 12.60 8.23 -0.51
C LEU A 27 14.01 8.57 -1.00
N VAL A 28 14.52 7.82 -1.99
CA VAL A 28 15.86 8.04 -2.53
C VAL A 28 15.92 9.29 -3.40
N MET A 29 14.89 9.55 -4.20
CA MET A 29 14.88 10.65 -5.18
C MET A 29 14.55 12.01 -4.56
N LYS A 30 13.66 12.05 -3.56
CA LYS A 30 13.29 13.29 -2.85
C LYS A 30 13.40 13.10 -1.32
N PRO A 31 14.61 12.85 -0.79
CA PRO A 31 14.84 12.57 0.64
C PRO A 31 14.62 13.78 1.55
N ASN A 32 14.38 14.98 1.01
CA ASN A 32 14.10 16.19 1.81
C ASN A 32 12.63 16.62 1.76
N SER A 33 11.81 15.99 0.91
CA SER A 33 10.40 16.34 0.79
C SER A 33 9.56 15.56 1.80
N ASN A 34 8.91 16.28 2.72
CA ASN A 34 8.00 15.66 3.69
C ASN A 34 6.78 15.03 3.00
N TYR A 35 6.32 15.63 1.90
CA TYR A 35 5.20 15.11 1.11
C TYR A 35 5.55 13.79 0.45
N VAL A 36 6.69 13.74 -0.28
CA VAL A 36 7.14 12.49 -0.93
C VAL A 36 7.45 11.42 0.09
N LYS A 37 8.09 11.77 1.22
CA LYS A 37 8.33 10.83 2.33
C LYS A 37 7.06 10.20 2.85
N HIS A 38 6.03 11.01 3.13
CA HIS A 38 4.76 10.51 3.64
C HIS A 38 4.16 9.46 2.72
N TRP A 39 4.03 9.77 1.42
CA TRP A 39 3.48 8.85 0.43
C TRP A 39 4.36 7.62 0.20
N SER A 40 5.67 7.79 0.32
CA SER A 40 6.64 6.70 0.18
C SER A 40 6.56 5.70 1.33
N TYR A 41 6.54 6.16 2.58
CA TYR A 41 6.35 5.28 3.71
C TYR A 41 4.97 4.62 3.68
N LEU A 42 3.92 5.36 3.30
CA LEU A 42 2.58 4.81 3.16
C LEU A 42 2.54 3.68 2.11
N SER A 43 3.22 3.86 0.98
CA SER A 43 3.34 2.86 -0.08
C SER A 43 4.10 1.61 0.36
N ILE A 44 5.22 1.79 1.07
CA ILE A 44 5.99 0.67 1.63
C ILE A 44 5.13 -0.10 2.63
N SER A 45 4.43 0.59 3.55
CA SER A 45 3.51 -0.04 4.50
C SER A 45 2.41 -0.82 3.81
N PHE A 46 1.81 -0.22 2.78
CA PHE A 46 0.73 -0.85 2.04
C PHE A 46 1.20 -2.13 1.36
N GLY A 47 2.36 -2.10 0.68
CA GLY A 47 2.92 -3.30 0.07
C GLY A 47 3.36 -4.37 1.08
N LEU A 48 3.96 -3.98 2.21
CA LEU A 48 4.28 -4.90 3.30
C LEU A 48 3.01 -5.56 3.86
N PHE A 49 1.94 -4.78 4.06
CA PHE A 49 0.67 -5.29 4.55
C PHE A 49 0.05 -6.30 3.58
N ILE A 50 0.09 -6.03 2.27
CA ILE A 50 -0.37 -6.99 1.25
C ILE A 50 0.43 -8.31 1.36
N ILE A 51 1.75 -8.24 1.45
CA ILE A 51 2.60 -9.43 1.58
C ILE A 51 2.20 -10.25 2.82
N VAL A 52 2.02 -9.59 3.96
CA VAL A 52 1.63 -10.27 5.21
C VAL A 52 0.27 -10.97 5.05
N VAL A 53 -0.71 -10.29 4.46
CA VAL A 53 -2.04 -10.87 4.23
C VAL A 53 -1.98 -12.07 3.29
N GLU A 54 -1.23 -11.98 2.19
CA GLU A 54 -1.04 -13.09 1.24
C GLU A 54 -0.38 -14.30 1.91
N VAL A 55 0.66 -14.08 2.72
CA VAL A 55 1.33 -15.15 3.48
C VAL A 55 0.37 -15.83 4.46
N VAL A 56 -0.43 -15.05 5.18
CA VAL A 56 -1.43 -15.58 6.12
C VAL A 56 -2.49 -16.41 5.40
N LEU A 57 -3.02 -15.91 4.28
CA LEU A 57 -3.97 -16.67 3.45
C LEU A 57 -3.37 -17.97 2.93
N GLY A 58 -2.12 -17.92 2.47
CA GLY A 58 -1.37 -19.10 2.04
C GLY A 58 -1.29 -20.15 3.14
N ILE A 59 -0.89 -19.77 4.36
CA ILE A 59 -0.79 -20.68 5.50
C ILE A 59 -2.16 -21.28 5.87
N ILE A 60 -3.22 -20.45 5.93
CA ILE A 60 -4.58 -20.89 6.24
C ILE A 60 -5.11 -21.87 5.19
N SER A 61 -4.66 -21.75 3.94
CA SER A 61 -5.12 -22.63 2.85
C SER A 61 -4.49 -24.02 2.87
N ILE A 62 -3.37 -24.23 3.57
CA ILE A 62 -2.61 -25.50 3.58
C ILE A 62 -3.46 -26.70 4.02
N PRO A 63 -4.19 -26.65 5.15
CA PRO A 63 -4.99 -27.78 5.62
C PRO A 63 -6.10 -28.20 4.63
N PHE A 64 -6.54 -27.29 3.78
CA PHE A 64 -7.64 -27.51 2.83
C PHE A 64 -7.17 -28.06 1.48
N ILE A 65 -5.86 -28.23 1.24
CA ILE A 65 -5.30 -28.74 -0.02
C ILE A 65 -5.95 -30.07 -0.45
N PHE A 66 -6.28 -30.94 0.50
CA PHE A 66 -6.89 -32.24 0.23
C PHE A 66 -8.40 -32.18 -0.01
N ILE A 67 -9.04 -31.01 0.12
CA ILE A 67 -10.47 -30.80 -0.11
C ILE A 67 -10.63 -29.76 -1.23
N PRO A 68 -10.72 -30.19 -2.50
CA PRO A 68 -10.62 -29.30 -3.67
C PRO A 68 -11.64 -28.15 -3.66
N ILE A 69 -12.87 -28.42 -3.21
CA ILE A 69 -13.95 -27.43 -3.18
C ILE A 69 -13.69 -26.35 -2.12
N LEU A 70 -13.27 -26.74 -0.90
CA LEU A 70 -12.95 -25.78 0.16
C LEU A 70 -11.70 -24.97 -0.18
N HIS A 71 -10.69 -25.62 -0.78
CA HIS A 71 -9.51 -24.93 -1.27
C HIS A 71 -9.87 -23.87 -2.31
N LEU A 72 -10.74 -24.20 -3.27
CA LEU A 72 -11.18 -23.25 -4.31
C LEU A 72 -11.98 -22.09 -3.73
N ILE A 73 -12.89 -22.33 -2.78
CA ILE A 73 -13.66 -21.26 -2.14
C ILE A 73 -12.72 -20.31 -1.38
N ILE A 74 -11.80 -20.83 -0.57
CA ILE A 74 -10.90 -20.00 0.25
C ILE A 74 -9.91 -19.24 -0.64
N SER A 75 -9.24 -19.92 -1.57
CA SER A 75 -8.21 -19.29 -2.42
C SER A 75 -8.81 -18.29 -3.40
N VAL A 76 -9.92 -18.63 -4.07
CA VAL A 76 -10.48 -17.79 -5.13
C VAL A 76 -11.40 -16.73 -4.55
N VAL A 77 -12.39 -17.09 -3.74
CA VAL A 77 -13.40 -16.12 -3.29
C VAL A 77 -12.82 -15.16 -2.27
N LEU A 78 -12.17 -15.68 -1.22
CA LEU A 78 -11.60 -14.85 -0.16
C LEU A 78 -10.44 -14.01 -0.70
N GLY A 79 -9.55 -14.61 -1.51
CA GLY A 79 -8.45 -13.91 -2.17
C GLY A 79 -8.94 -12.77 -3.07
N THR A 80 -9.98 -13.02 -3.89
CA THR A 80 -10.55 -11.97 -4.75
C THR A 80 -11.16 -10.83 -3.95
N LEU A 81 -11.93 -11.12 -2.88
CA LEU A 81 -12.54 -10.08 -2.04
C LEU A 81 -11.48 -9.20 -1.35
N ILE A 82 -10.42 -9.82 -0.84
CA ILE A 82 -9.30 -9.11 -0.21
C ILE A 82 -8.56 -8.27 -1.26
N GLY A 83 -8.29 -8.83 -2.44
CA GLY A 83 -7.67 -8.12 -3.55
C GLY A 83 -8.48 -6.91 -4.01
N LEU A 84 -9.81 -7.01 -4.06
CA LEU A 84 -10.70 -5.88 -4.34
C LEU A 84 -10.61 -4.80 -3.25
N GLY A 85 -10.53 -5.20 -1.97
CA GLY A 85 -10.30 -4.27 -0.87
C GLY A 85 -8.99 -3.48 -1.06
N PHE A 86 -7.90 -4.17 -1.40
CA PHE A 86 -6.63 -3.52 -1.71
C PHE A 86 -6.71 -2.62 -2.92
N LEU A 87 -7.38 -3.03 -3.99
CA LEU A 87 -7.60 -2.21 -5.18
C LEU A 87 -8.32 -0.90 -4.82
N VAL A 88 -9.34 -0.96 -3.96
CA VAL A 88 -10.07 0.23 -3.51
C VAL A 88 -9.15 1.17 -2.73
N VAL A 89 -8.37 0.67 -1.78
CA VAL A 89 -7.40 1.47 -1.02
C VAL A 89 -6.38 2.11 -1.97
N TRP A 90 -5.88 1.34 -2.94
CA TRP A 90 -4.93 1.80 -3.95
C TRP A 90 -5.50 2.94 -4.80
N ILE A 91 -6.73 2.81 -5.30
CA ILE A 91 -7.41 3.87 -6.06
C ILE A 91 -7.62 5.11 -5.19
N ILE A 92 -8.11 4.95 -3.96
CA ILE A 92 -8.33 6.07 -3.03
C ILE A 92 -7.03 6.83 -2.78
N GLY A 93 -5.92 6.13 -2.61
CA GLY A 93 -4.62 6.77 -2.42
C GLY A 93 -4.20 7.61 -3.62
N ILE A 94 -4.43 7.14 -4.85
CA ILE A 94 -4.17 7.95 -6.06
C ILE A 94 -5.01 9.23 -6.03
N LEU A 95 -6.32 9.12 -5.76
CA LEU A 95 -7.22 10.28 -5.74
C LEU A 95 -6.83 11.29 -4.65
N ARG A 96 -6.43 10.80 -3.48
CA ARG A 96 -6.00 11.62 -2.34
C ARG A 96 -4.66 12.30 -2.62
N GLU A 97 -3.70 11.61 -3.24
CA GLU A 97 -2.42 12.17 -3.69
C GLU A 97 -2.66 13.30 -4.68
N ARG A 98 -3.53 13.10 -5.68
CA ARG A 98 -3.90 14.14 -6.66
C ARG A 98 -4.58 15.36 -6.06
N SER A 99 -5.12 15.23 -4.85
CA SER A 99 -5.70 16.34 -4.10
C SER A 99 -4.68 17.07 -3.21
N ALA A 100 -3.39 16.71 -3.26
CA ALA A 100 -2.32 17.21 -2.39
C ALA A 100 -2.61 17.02 -0.89
N LEU A 101 -3.37 15.98 -0.53
CA LEU A 101 -3.78 15.70 0.85
C LEU A 101 -2.90 14.64 1.50
N TYR A 102 -2.47 14.89 2.73
CA TYR A 102 -1.84 13.86 3.57
C TYR A 102 -2.90 12.86 4.02
N TRP A 103 -3.02 11.76 3.28
CA TRP A 103 -3.95 10.70 3.64
C TRP A 103 -3.35 9.81 4.72
N LYS A 104 -4.14 9.54 5.76
CA LYS A 104 -3.75 8.72 6.93
C LYS A 104 -4.72 7.56 7.12
N PRO A 105 -4.74 6.55 6.22
CA PRO A 105 -5.57 5.37 6.40
C PRO A 105 -5.17 4.63 7.68
N ALA A 106 -6.14 4.27 8.52
CA ALA A 106 -5.89 3.48 9.73
C ALA A 106 -5.16 2.17 9.41
N ILE A 107 -4.37 1.64 10.35
CA ILE A 107 -3.54 0.43 10.20
C ILE A 107 -2.34 0.66 9.27
N ILE A 108 -2.56 1.03 8.00
CA ILE A 108 -1.47 1.28 7.04
C ILE A 108 -0.60 2.46 7.48
N TYR A 109 -1.23 3.55 7.95
CA TYR A 109 -0.51 4.71 8.47
C TYR A 109 0.17 4.41 9.80
N ASP A 110 -0.38 3.52 10.64
CA ASP A 110 0.27 3.13 11.89
C ASP A 110 1.57 2.37 11.62
N ILE A 111 1.56 1.45 10.64
CA ILE A 111 2.77 0.78 10.15
C ILE A 111 3.74 1.81 9.54
N ALA A 112 3.23 2.79 8.78
CA ALA A 112 4.07 3.83 8.17
C ALA A 112 4.77 4.68 9.24
N ARG A 113 4.05 5.00 10.32
CA ARG A 113 4.56 5.76 11.46
C ARG A 113 5.65 5.01 12.21
N MET A 114 5.51 3.69 12.37
CA MET A 114 6.57 2.84 12.93
C MET A 114 7.87 2.87 12.11
N MET A 115 7.77 3.12 10.80
CA MET A 115 8.92 3.24 9.89
C MET A 115 9.47 4.67 9.76
N GLY A 116 8.85 5.67 10.40
CA GLY A 116 9.33 7.06 10.41
C GLY A 116 8.49 8.05 9.60
N ALA A 117 7.28 7.69 9.18
CA ALA A 117 6.32 8.68 8.68
C ALA A 117 5.89 9.65 9.80
N GLN A 118 5.86 10.95 9.51
CA GLN A 118 5.45 12.02 10.43
C GLN A 118 4.17 12.71 9.92
#